data_AF-A0A377NEY2-F1
#
_entry.id   AF-A0A377NEY2-F1
#
_cell.length_a   1.000
_cell.length_b   1.000
_cell.length_c   1.000
_cell.angle_alpha   90.00
_cell.angle_beta   90.00
_cell.angle_gamma   90.00
#
_symmetry.space_group_name_H-M   'P 1'
#
loop_
_entity.id
_entity.type
_entity.pdbx_description
1 polymer ?
#
loop_
_entity_poly.entity_id
_entity_poly.type
_entity_poly.pdbx_seq_one_letter_code
_entity_poly.pdbx_strand_id
1 'polypeptide(L)'
;MSWESRIQDALQARREAAAFRLRLPNAGGSARWLTQGERRWLNFSGNDYLGLSQHEEIVAAWQQGAARFGVGSGGSGHVTGYSDVHAEFEQQLAQWQGYPRALLFISGFAANQAILAALLQKGDRALADKLSHASLLEAATQSPAQLRRFTHNQPDSLQRLLQSSCDGETLVVTEGVFSMDGDAAPLAEIHQQARDNRAWLLVDDAHGVGVMGEQGRGSCWQQGVRPELLVVTFGKAFGCSGAAVLCDDDTADYLLQFARHLIYSTAMPPRRSAPFRPACAVFSKAMRCVINWRPILPVFALARQICLISLLRPRPPFSR
;
A
#
# COMPACT_ATOMS: atom_id res chain seq x y z
N MET A 1 2.33 -25.92 29.77
CA MET A 1 2.82 -24.64 29.24
C MET A 1 1.86 -23.54 29.66
N SER A 2 2.36 -22.45 30.24
CA SER A 2 1.56 -21.25 30.52
C SER A 2 1.64 -20.26 29.35
N TRP A 3 0.79 -19.23 29.35
CA TRP A 3 0.88 -18.15 28.37
C TRP A 3 2.23 -17.42 28.43
N GLU A 4 2.75 -17.20 29.63
CA GLU A 4 4.05 -16.56 29.87
C GLU A 4 5.19 -17.36 29.25
N SER A 5 5.22 -18.68 29.51
CA SER A 5 6.24 -19.57 28.92
C SER A 5 6.18 -19.56 27.40
N ARG A 6 4.98 -19.67 26.80
CA ARG A 6 4.82 -19.61 25.33
C ARG A 6 5.35 -18.30 24.73
N ILE A 7 5.07 -17.16 25.38
CA ILE A 7 5.55 -15.85 24.93
C ILE A 7 7.07 -15.76 25.06
N GLN A 8 7.62 -16.18 26.19
CA GLN A 8 9.07 -16.14 26.43
C GLN A 8 9.83 -17.01 25.43
N ASP A 9 9.36 -18.22 25.17
CA ASP A 9 9.96 -19.14 24.20
C ASP A 9 9.95 -18.53 22.78
N ALA A 10 8.84 -17.92 22.37
CA ALA A 10 8.73 -17.26 21.06
C ALA A 10 9.66 -16.03 20.94
N LEU A 11 9.82 -15.25 22.00
CA LEU A 11 10.75 -14.12 22.05
C LEU A 11 12.20 -14.60 22.00
N GLN A 12 12.53 -15.67 22.73
CA GLN A 12 13.86 -16.25 22.75
C GLN A 12 14.26 -16.79 21.37
N ALA A 13 13.37 -17.53 20.71
CA ALA A 13 13.59 -17.99 19.33
C ALA A 13 13.84 -16.84 18.35
N ARG A 14 13.15 -15.70 18.50
CA ARG A 14 13.42 -14.49 17.68
C ARG A 14 14.78 -13.87 17.96
N ARG A 15 15.28 -13.94 19.20
CA ARG A 15 16.63 -13.47 19.56
C ARG A 15 17.70 -14.37 18.96
N GLU A 16 17.54 -15.68 19.10
CA GLU A 16 18.45 -16.69 18.55
C GLU A 16 18.55 -16.61 17.02
N ALA A 17 17.44 -16.33 16.35
CA ALA A 17 17.41 -16.09 14.90
C ALA A 17 17.88 -14.69 14.46
N ALA A 18 18.39 -13.85 15.38
CA ALA A 18 18.75 -12.45 15.13
C ALA A 18 17.64 -11.61 14.44
N ALA A 19 16.38 -11.99 14.64
CA ALA A 19 15.21 -11.38 14.02
C ALA A 19 14.41 -10.48 15.00
N PHE A 20 14.95 -10.24 16.19
CA PHE A 20 14.34 -9.39 17.20
C PHE A 20 14.43 -7.92 16.79
N ARG A 21 13.29 -7.22 16.73
CA ARG A 21 13.21 -5.84 16.24
C ARG A 21 13.12 -4.85 17.39
N LEU A 22 13.81 -3.73 17.27
CA LEU A 22 13.72 -2.59 18.19
C LEU A 22 13.26 -1.35 17.44
N ARG A 23 12.34 -0.58 18.02
CA ARG A 23 11.94 0.72 17.50
C ARG A 23 12.88 1.80 18.05
N LEU A 24 13.41 2.64 17.17
CA LEU A 24 14.24 3.79 17.54
C LEU A 24 13.44 5.08 17.33
N PRO A 25 13.33 5.96 18.34
CA PRO A 25 12.63 7.25 18.18
C PRO A 25 13.35 8.13 17.15
N ASN A 26 12.58 8.73 16.25
CA ASN A 26 13.05 9.77 15.32
C ASN A 26 12.41 11.11 15.70
N ALA A 27 13.23 12.15 15.84
CA ALA A 27 12.74 13.51 16.08
C ALA A 27 12.44 14.20 14.73
N GLY A 28 11.15 14.44 14.48
CA GLY A 28 10.65 15.09 13.27
C GLY A 28 10.17 14.11 12.19
N GLY A 29 9.67 14.67 11.08
CA GLY A 29 9.07 13.93 9.96
C GLY A 29 9.64 14.31 8.59
N SER A 30 10.93 14.67 8.51
CA SER A 30 11.53 15.09 7.24
C SER A 30 11.81 13.90 6.33
N ALA A 31 11.42 14.02 5.06
CA ALA A 31 11.79 13.07 4.02
C ALA A 31 13.31 12.94 3.87
N ARG A 32 14.03 14.06 3.98
CA ARG A 32 15.47 14.15 3.71
C ARG A 32 16.34 13.83 4.91
N TRP A 33 15.84 14.06 6.13
CA TRP A 33 16.65 14.01 7.35
C TRP A 33 16.00 13.15 8.43
N LEU A 34 16.84 12.35 9.10
CA LEU A 34 16.48 11.58 10.28
C LEU A 34 17.27 12.12 11.48
N THR A 35 16.60 12.36 12.59
CA THR A 35 17.21 12.89 13.82
C THR A 35 17.06 11.88 14.95
N GLN A 36 18.17 11.39 15.47
CA GLN A 36 18.20 10.43 16.59
C GLN A 36 19.01 11.02 17.73
N GLY A 37 18.33 11.35 18.84
CA GLY A 37 18.92 12.15 19.91
C GLY A 37 19.39 13.49 19.36
N GLU A 38 20.67 13.79 19.55
CA GLU A 38 21.31 15.04 19.07
C GLU A 38 21.91 14.91 17.66
N ARG A 39 21.85 13.73 17.04
CA ARG A 39 22.50 13.47 15.74
C ARG A 39 21.51 13.55 14.59
N ARG A 40 21.95 14.15 13.49
CA ARG A 40 21.19 14.28 12.24
C ARG A 40 21.87 13.48 11.13
N TRP A 41 21.06 12.74 10.37
CA TRP A 41 21.49 11.82 9.31
C TRP A 41 20.72 12.11 8.02
N LEU A 42 21.35 11.89 6.86
CA LEU A 42 20.61 11.81 5.61
C LEU A 42 19.72 10.57 5.62
N ASN A 43 18.46 10.74 5.25
CA ASN A 43 17.46 9.69 5.30
C ASN A 43 17.37 8.95 3.95
N PHE A 44 17.88 7.72 3.92
CA PHE A 44 17.75 6.79 2.78
C PHE A 44 16.84 5.59 3.10
N SER A 45 16.05 5.66 4.18
CA SER A 45 15.19 4.56 4.64
C SER A 45 13.70 4.92 4.68
N GLY A 46 13.35 6.19 4.46
CA GLY A 46 11.98 6.68 4.44
C GLY A 46 11.14 6.23 3.23
N ASN A 47 9.83 6.45 3.33
CA ASN A 47 8.86 6.21 2.25
C ASN A 47 8.26 7.48 1.65
N ASP A 48 8.66 8.66 2.13
CA ASP A 48 8.20 9.94 1.58
C ASP A 48 8.98 10.27 0.31
N TYR A 49 8.70 9.52 -0.77
CA TYR A 49 9.47 9.53 -2.01
C TYR A 49 9.54 10.90 -2.68
N LEU A 50 8.49 11.71 -2.50
CA LEU A 50 8.34 13.01 -3.13
C LEU A 50 8.53 14.18 -2.16
N GLY A 51 8.80 13.91 -0.88
CA GLY A 51 8.95 14.94 0.13
C GLY A 51 7.64 15.66 0.49
N LEU A 52 6.50 15.04 0.21
CA LEU A 52 5.18 15.68 0.34
C LEU A 52 4.71 15.80 1.78
N SER A 53 5.28 15.04 2.73
CA SER A 53 4.89 15.12 4.15
C SER A 53 5.15 16.50 4.77
N GLN A 54 6.03 17.30 4.16
CA GLN A 54 6.36 18.67 4.60
C GLN A 54 5.91 19.74 3.61
N HIS A 55 5.16 19.38 2.57
CA HIS A 55 4.73 20.35 1.56
C HIS A 55 3.75 21.36 2.16
N GLU A 56 4.03 22.65 1.97
CA GLU A 56 3.31 23.74 2.63
C GLU A 56 1.79 23.69 2.38
N GLU A 57 1.36 23.41 1.14
CA GLU A 57 -0.07 23.29 0.80
C GLU A 57 -0.75 22.11 1.52
N ILE A 58 -0.04 20.99 1.73
CA ILE A 58 -0.57 19.80 2.40
C ILE A 58 -0.71 20.07 3.90
N VAL A 59 0.34 20.67 4.50
CA VAL A 59 0.31 21.09 5.91
C VAL A 59 -0.79 22.11 6.16
N ALA A 60 -0.94 23.10 5.28
CA ALA A 60 -2.00 24.10 5.38
C ALA A 60 -3.40 23.48 5.26
N ALA A 61 -3.61 22.55 4.32
CA ALA A 61 -4.87 21.84 4.18
C ALA A 61 -5.23 21.02 5.43
N TRP A 62 -4.24 20.37 6.04
CA TRP A 62 -4.41 19.66 7.31
C TRP A 62 -4.83 20.59 8.44
N GLN A 63 -4.16 21.73 8.60
CA GLN A 63 -4.47 22.74 9.64
C GLN A 63 -5.87 23.32 9.45
N GLN A 64 -6.24 23.68 8.21
CA GLN A 64 -7.57 24.19 7.88
C GLN A 64 -8.65 23.15 8.11
N GLY A 65 -8.38 21.89 7.74
CA GLY A 65 -9.30 20.77 7.98
C GLY A 65 -9.59 20.61 9.47
N ALA A 66 -8.55 20.59 10.31
CA ALA A 66 -8.71 20.49 11.75
C ALA A 66 -9.49 21.68 12.35
N ALA A 67 -9.22 22.90 11.88
CA ALA A 67 -9.93 24.09 12.34
C ALA A 67 -11.42 24.10 11.96
N ARG A 68 -11.78 23.51 10.80
CA ARG A 68 -13.15 23.51 10.29
C ARG A 68 -13.98 22.32 10.77
N PHE A 69 -13.39 21.14 10.82
CA PHE A 69 -14.12 19.88 11.03
C PHE A 69 -13.78 19.19 12.36
N GLY A 70 -12.85 19.76 13.14
CA GLY A 70 -12.29 19.08 14.30
C GLY A 70 -11.31 17.98 13.91
N VAL A 71 -10.99 17.09 14.86
CA VAL A 71 -9.91 16.10 14.69
C VAL A 71 -10.42 14.73 14.27
N GLY A 72 -11.49 14.24 14.89
CA GLY A 72 -12.04 12.91 14.61
C GLY A 72 -13.29 13.00 13.74
N SER A 73 -13.55 11.96 12.95
CA SER A 73 -14.81 11.79 12.21
C SER A 73 -16.01 11.48 13.12
N GLY A 74 -15.77 11.03 14.35
CA GLY A 74 -16.81 10.76 15.35
C GLY A 74 -17.55 9.43 15.17
N GLY A 75 -17.27 8.66 14.11
CA GLY A 75 -17.92 7.37 13.88
C GLY A 75 -17.39 6.63 12.65
N SER A 76 -17.98 5.47 12.35
CA SER A 76 -17.73 4.78 11.08
C SER A 76 -18.48 5.47 9.94
N GLY A 77 -18.07 5.18 8.70
CA GLY A 77 -18.71 5.74 7.51
C GLY A 77 -20.22 5.42 7.43
N HIS A 78 -20.63 4.28 7.96
CA HIS A 78 -22.01 3.80 7.94
C HIS A 78 -22.91 4.41 9.02
N VAL A 79 -22.37 5.25 9.91
CA VAL A 79 -23.14 5.88 11.00
C VAL A 79 -23.13 7.41 10.84
N THR A 80 -22.03 8.06 11.19
CA THR A 80 -21.90 9.53 11.13
C THR A 80 -20.52 10.00 10.65
N GLY A 81 -19.60 9.06 10.37
CA GLY A 81 -18.21 9.36 10.03
C GLY A 81 -17.95 9.62 8.55
N TYR A 82 -18.94 9.40 7.67
CA TYR A 82 -18.83 9.73 6.26
C TYR A 82 -19.23 11.20 6.04
N SER A 83 -18.28 12.01 5.60
CA SER A 83 -18.46 13.46 5.44
C SER A 83 -18.33 13.84 3.97
N ASP A 84 -18.80 15.03 3.59
CA ASP A 84 -18.64 15.54 2.22
C ASP A 84 -17.20 15.52 1.74
N VAL A 85 -16.24 15.69 2.67
CA VAL A 85 -14.81 15.66 2.39
C VAL A 85 -14.33 14.25 2.00
N HIS A 86 -14.90 13.21 2.62
CA HIS A 86 -14.62 11.82 2.25
C HIS A 86 -15.19 11.51 0.87
N ALA A 87 -16.45 11.89 0.62
CA ALA A 87 -17.10 11.70 -0.67
C ALA A 87 -16.38 12.42 -1.81
N GLU A 88 -16.00 13.68 -1.60
CA GLU A 88 -15.23 14.47 -2.58
C GLU A 88 -13.88 13.82 -2.88
N PHE A 89 -13.18 13.31 -1.86
CA PHE A 89 -11.89 12.66 -2.05
C PHE A 89 -12.03 11.34 -2.81
N GLU A 90 -13.04 10.53 -2.50
CA GLU A 90 -13.36 9.31 -3.27
C GLU A 90 -13.64 9.63 -4.73
N GLN A 91 -14.45 10.64 -5.02
CA GLN A 91 -14.74 11.08 -6.38
C GLN A 91 -13.48 11.53 -7.13
N GLN A 92 -12.62 12.32 -6.49
CA GLN A 92 -11.37 12.80 -7.07
C GLN A 92 -10.42 11.64 -7.40
N LEU A 93 -10.31 10.65 -6.51
CA LEU A 93 -9.49 9.45 -6.73
C LEU A 93 -10.03 8.59 -7.88
N ALA A 94 -11.35 8.36 -7.90
CA ALA A 94 -12.03 7.59 -8.95
C ALA A 94 -11.79 8.24 -10.32
N GLN A 95 -12.01 9.55 -10.43
CA GLN A 95 -11.76 10.32 -11.65
C GLN A 95 -10.28 10.29 -12.07
N TRP A 96 -9.37 10.43 -11.12
CA TRP A 96 -7.93 10.46 -11.40
C TRP A 96 -7.42 9.12 -11.95
N GLN A 97 -7.84 8.01 -11.34
CA GLN A 97 -7.41 6.65 -11.71
C GLN A 97 -8.24 6.04 -12.84
N GLY A 98 -9.34 6.67 -13.25
CA GLY A 98 -10.20 6.18 -14.34
C GLY A 98 -11.11 5.02 -13.93
N TYR A 99 -11.63 5.05 -12.69
CA TYR A 99 -12.58 4.08 -12.15
C TYR A 99 -13.93 4.72 -11.84
N PRO A 100 -15.03 3.96 -11.86
CA PRO A 100 -16.34 4.44 -11.42
C PRO A 100 -16.36 4.85 -9.94
N ARG A 101 -15.71 4.05 -9.07
CA ARG A 101 -15.78 4.22 -7.62
C ARG A 101 -14.40 4.15 -6.97
N ALA A 102 -14.28 4.85 -5.84
CA ALA A 102 -13.21 4.72 -4.88
C ALA A 102 -13.81 4.57 -3.47
N LEU A 103 -13.20 3.75 -2.61
CA LEU A 103 -13.59 3.58 -1.21
C LEU A 103 -12.39 3.81 -0.30
N LEU A 104 -12.52 4.72 0.67
CA LEU A 104 -11.43 5.07 1.59
C LEU A 104 -11.24 4.04 2.72
N PHE A 105 -9.97 3.77 3.03
CA PHE A 105 -9.55 2.96 4.17
C PHE A 105 -8.46 3.67 4.98
N ILE A 106 -8.37 3.35 6.27
CA ILE A 106 -7.39 4.00 7.18
C ILE A 106 -5.93 3.62 6.88
N SER A 107 -5.69 2.52 6.16
CA SER A 107 -4.36 2.10 5.70
C SER A 107 -4.46 1.08 4.56
N GLY A 108 -3.38 0.92 3.78
CA GLY A 108 -3.31 -0.12 2.75
C GLY A 108 -3.39 -1.53 3.32
N PHE A 109 -2.89 -1.73 4.54
CA PHE A 109 -3.02 -2.99 5.25
C PHE A 109 -4.50 -3.33 5.51
N ALA A 110 -5.28 -2.36 6.00
CA ALA A 110 -6.72 -2.53 6.23
C ALA A 110 -7.49 -2.74 4.92
N ALA A 111 -7.17 -1.99 3.86
CA ALA A 111 -7.79 -2.17 2.54
C ALA A 111 -7.59 -3.59 2.00
N ASN A 112 -6.34 -4.06 1.98
CA ASN A 112 -6.00 -5.41 1.53
C ASN A 112 -6.72 -6.49 2.34
N GLN A 113 -6.70 -6.39 3.68
CA GLN A 113 -7.43 -7.35 4.52
C GLN A 113 -8.94 -7.31 4.27
N ALA A 114 -9.52 -6.12 4.09
CA ALA A 114 -10.94 -5.95 3.85
C ALA A 114 -11.39 -6.61 2.54
N ILE A 115 -10.67 -6.36 1.45
CA ILE A 115 -10.98 -6.91 0.13
C ILE A 115 -10.94 -8.44 0.17
N LEU A 116 -9.82 -9.01 0.61
CA LEU A 116 -9.64 -10.46 0.58
C LEU A 116 -10.60 -11.17 1.53
N ALA A 117 -10.90 -10.59 2.70
CA ALA A 117 -11.87 -11.16 3.63
C ALA A 117 -13.32 -11.07 3.14
N ALA A 118 -13.66 -10.04 2.35
CA ALA A 118 -15.02 -9.85 1.84
C ALA A 118 -15.29 -10.67 0.58
N LEU A 119 -14.31 -10.80 -0.32
CA LEU A 119 -14.48 -11.47 -1.62
C LEU A 119 -14.25 -12.98 -1.56
N LEU A 120 -13.18 -13.43 -0.88
CA LEU A 120 -12.75 -14.82 -0.97
C LEU A 120 -13.55 -15.73 -0.03
N GLN A 121 -14.24 -16.70 -0.62
CA GLN A 121 -15.05 -17.69 0.07
C GLN A 121 -14.46 -19.10 -0.04
N LYS A 122 -15.08 -20.06 0.65
CA LYS A 122 -14.68 -21.46 0.55
C LYS A 122 -14.99 -21.97 -0.86
N GLY A 123 -14.00 -22.54 -1.54
CA GLY A 123 -14.11 -23.01 -2.92
C GLY A 123 -13.43 -22.09 -3.92
N ASP A 124 -13.22 -20.82 -3.56
CA ASP A 124 -12.45 -19.87 -4.34
C ASP A 124 -10.95 -20.11 -4.21
N ARG A 125 -10.18 -19.40 -5.02
CA ARG A 125 -8.72 -19.46 -5.04
C ARG A 125 -8.08 -18.09 -5.16
N ALA A 126 -7.08 -17.83 -4.31
CA ALA A 126 -6.18 -16.69 -4.43
C ALA A 126 -4.85 -17.14 -5.04
N LEU A 127 -4.44 -16.54 -6.15
CA LEU A 127 -3.15 -16.73 -6.79
C LEU A 127 -2.28 -15.49 -6.52
N ALA A 128 -1.40 -15.56 -5.52
CA ALA A 128 -0.58 -14.42 -5.10
C ALA A 128 0.86 -14.54 -5.61
N ASP A 129 1.46 -13.42 -6.02
CA ASP A 129 2.91 -13.39 -6.31
C ASP A 129 3.68 -13.80 -5.05
N LYS A 130 4.72 -14.62 -5.21
CA LYS A 130 5.53 -15.10 -4.09
C LYS A 130 6.10 -13.98 -3.22
N LEU A 131 6.40 -12.79 -3.75
CA LEU A 131 6.94 -11.69 -2.96
C LEU A 131 5.90 -10.63 -2.54
N SER A 132 4.61 -10.91 -2.74
CA SER A 132 3.53 -10.02 -2.32
C SER A 132 3.64 -9.59 -0.86
N HIS A 133 3.24 -8.36 -0.58
CA HIS A 133 3.30 -7.73 0.73
C HIS A 133 2.58 -8.56 1.79
N ALA A 134 3.10 -8.51 3.03
CA ALA A 134 2.61 -9.31 4.14
C ALA A 134 1.09 -9.13 4.38
N SER A 135 0.54 -7.94 4.15
CA SER A 135 -0.92 -7.70 4.29
C SER A 135 -1.76 -8.57 3.37
N LEU A 136 -1.31 -8.79 2.13
CA LEU A 136 -2.02 -9.59 1.13
C LEU A 136 -1.89 -11.08 1.48
N LEU A 137 -0.66 -11.52 1.77
CA LEU A 137 -0.41 -12.92 2.11
C LEU A 137 -1.08 -13.35 3.41
N GLU A 138 -1.07 -12.49 4.43
CA GLU A 138 -1.74 -12.76 5.70
C GLU A 138 -3.25 -12.87 5.51
N ALA A 139 -3.87 -11.91 4.80
CA ALA A 139 -5.30 -11.94 4.52
C ALA A 139 -5.71 -13.17 3.70
N ALA A 140 -4.94 -13.50 2.65
CA ALA A 140 -5.19 -14.69 1.83
C ALA A 140 -5.02 -15.99 2.63
N THR A 141 -4.09 -16.02 3.58
CA THR A 141 -3.87 -17.19 4.45
C THR A 141 -5.00 -17.36 5.48
N GLN A 142 -5.60 -16.25 5.93
CA GLN A 142 -6.73 -16.26 6.87
C GLN A 142 -8.08 -16.53 6.20
N SER A 143 -8.16 -16.36 4.87
CA SER A 143 -9.35 -16.67 4.08
C SER A 143 -9.61 -18.19 4.03
N PRO A 144 -10.88 -18.64 3.94
CA PRO A 144 -11.22 -20.03 3.66
C PRO A 144 -10.91 -20.47 2.22
N ALA A 145 -10.56 -19.55 1.32
CA ALA A 145 -10.18 -19.85 -0.05
C ALA A 145 -8.82 -20.56 -0.13
N GLN A 146 -8.56 -21.25 -1.24
CA GLN A 146 -7.27 -21.86 -1.49
C GLN A 146 -6.23 -20.80 -1.86
N LEU A 147 -5.19 -20.63 -1.04
CA LEU A 147 -4.01 -19.85 -1.44
C LEU A 147 -3.03 -20.71 -2.25
N ARG A 148 -2.63 -20.21 -3.42
CA ARG A 148 -1.48 -20.68 -4.20
C ARG A 148 -0.58 -19.51 -4.54
N ARG A 149 0.72 -19.75 -4.64
CA ARG A 149 1.71 -18.72 -4.93
C ARG A 149 2.43 -19.04 -6.24
N PHE A 150 2.46 -18.10 -7.16
CA PHE A 150 3.26 -18.22 -8.39
C PHE A 150 4.65 -17.62 -8.18
N THR A 151 5.63 -18.11 -8.95
CA THR A 151 7.00 -17.60 -8.89
C THR A 151 7.03 -16.11 -9.23
N HIS A 152 7.80 -15.36 -8.46
CA HIS A 152 7.86 -13.90 -8.52
C HIS A 152 8.09 -13.38 -9.94
N ASN A 153 7.18 -12.53 -10.43
CA ASN A 153 7.23 -11.95 -11.77
C ASN A 153 7.38 -13.00 -12.90
N GLN A 154 6.83 -14.20 -12.72
CA GLN A 154 6.81 -15.27 -13.74
C GLN A 154 5.38 -15.60 -14.20
N PRO A 155 4.88 -14.93 -15.24
CA PRO A 155 3.56 -15.21 -15.84
C PRO A 155 3.38 -16.69 -16.23
N ASP A 156 4.41 -17.38 -16.73
CA ASP A 156 4.32 -18.83 -17.00
C ASP A 156 3.99 -19.67 -15.76
N SER A 157 4.45 -19.22 -14.59
CA SER A 157 4.10 -19.87 -13.32
C SER A 157 2.67 -19.57 -12.91
N LEU A 158 2.16 -18.38 -13.19
CA LEU A 158 0.77 -18.00 -12.98
C LEU A 158 -0.16 -18.79 -13.90
N GLN A 159 0.17 -18.86 -15.20
CA GLN A 159 -0.64 -19.54 -16.20
C GLN A 159 -0.86 -21.02 -15.88
N ARG A 160 0.18 -21.72 -15.41
CA ARG A 160 0.04 -23.11 -14.94
C ARG A 160 -0.94 -23.27 -13.77
N LEU A 161 -1.00 -22.29 -12.87
CA LEU A 161 -1.96 -22.32 -11.76
C LEU A 161 -3.37 -21.98 -12.24
N LEU A 162 -3.52 -21.01 -13.15
CA LEU A 162 -4.80 -20.63 -13.74
C LEU A 162 -5.46 -21.80 -14.49
N GLN A 163 -4.66 -22.63 -15.17
CA GLN A 163 -5.13 -23.84 -15.88
C GLN A 163 -5.62 -24.96 -14.96
N SER A 164 -5.27 -24.94 -13.68
CA SER A 164 -5.75 -25.95 -12.74
C SER A 164 -7.20 -25.68 -12.33
N SER A 165 -8.00 -26.74 -12.20
CA SER A 165 -9.43 -26.65 -11.87
C SER A 165 -9.67 -25.91 -10.55
N CYS A 166 -10.69 -25.05 -10.52
CA CYS A 166 -11.21 -24.38 -9.34
C CYS A 166 -12.74 -24.53 -9.36
N ASP A 167 -13.33 -24.84 -8.21
CA ASP A 167 -14.79 -24.97 -8.10
C ASP A 167 -15.47 -23.59 -8.01
N GLY A 168 -14.83 -22.63 -7.33
CA GLY A 168 -15.27 -21.24 -7.25
C GLY A 168 -14.43 -20.27 -8.09
N GLU A 169 -14.44 -19.01 -7.68
CA GLU A 169 -13.81 -17.91 -8.41
C GLU A 169 -12.30 -17.82 -8.14
N THR A 170 -11.55 -17.22 -9.07
CA THR A 170 -10.10 -17.01 -8.93
C THR A 170 -9.76 -15.53 -8.87
N LEU A 171 -9.01 -15.14 -7.83
CA LEU A 171 -8.43 -13.80 -7.68
C LEU A 171 -6.91 -13.87 -7.79
N VAL A 172 -6.35 -13.21 -8.80
CA VAL A 172 -4.90 -13.00 -8.94
C VAL A 172 -4.50 -11.76 -8.16
N VAL A 173 -3.43 -11.85 -7.38
CA VAL A 173 -2.98 -10.79 -6.48
C VAL A 173 -1.50 -10.50 -6.73
N THR A 174 -1.16 -9.23 -6.98
CA THR A 174 0.23 -8.79 -7.15
C THR A 174 0.44 -7.34 -6.69
N GLU A 175 1.68 -6.88 -6.68
CA GLU A 175 2.04 -5.47 -6.48
C GLU A 175 2.37 -4.81 -7.82
N GLY A 176 2.15 -3.50 -7.92
CA GLY A 176 2.63 -2.72 -9.07
C GLY A 176 4.15 -2.60 -9.07
N VAL A 177 4.70 -2.19 -7.92
CA VAL A 177 6.15 -2.16 -7.62
C VAL A 177 6.37 -2.82 -6.27
N PHE A 178 7.26 -3.81 -6.21
CA PHE A 178 7.47 -4.59 -5.00
C PHE A 178 8.32 -3.86 -3.96
N SER A 179 7.87 -3.91 -2.71
CA SER A 179 8.46 -3.13 -1.60
C SER A 179 9.93 -3.44 -1.25
N MET A 180 10.40 -4.66 -1.52
CA MET A 180 11.73 -5.14 -1.13
C MET A 180 12.78 -4.83 -2.21
N ASP A 181 12.54 -5.30 -3.44
CA ASP A 181 13.51 -5.23 -4.53
C ASP A 181 13.28 -4.04 -5.46
N GLY A 182 12.11 -3.40 -5.38
CA GLY A 182 11.78 -2.20 -6.16
C GLY A 182 11.54 -2.47 -7.65
N ASP A 183 11.40 -3.74 -8.03
CA ASP A 183 11.07 -4.16 -9.38
C ASP A 183 9.55 -4.11 -9.63
N ALA A 184 9.17 -4.02 -10.90
CA ALA A 184 7.79 -3.83 -11.32
C ALA A 184 7.21 -5.12 -11.89
N ALA A 185 5.95 -5.42 -11.56
CA ALA A 185 5.27 -6.58 -12.11
C ALA A 185 4.97 -6.41 -13.62
N PRO A 186 5.02 -7.49 -14.42
CA PRO A 186 4.53 -7.49 -15.80
C PRO A 186 3.00 -7.51 -15.83
N LEU A 187 2.37 -6.41 -15.40
CA LEU A 187 0.92 -6.31 -15.17
C LEU A 187 0.11 -6.59 -16.44
N ALA A 188 0.59 -6.17 -17.61
CA ALA A 188 -0.13 -6.39 -18.87
C ALA A 188 -0.30 -7.88 -19.19
N GLU A 189 0.76 -8.66 -19.01
CA GLU A 189 0.74 -10.10 -19.25
C GLU A 189 -0.07 -10.84 -18.18
N ILE A 190 0.12 -10.48 -16.90
CA ILE A 190 -0.65 -11.04 -15.79
C ILE A 190 -2.15 -10.78 -15.97
N HIS A 191 -2.53 -9.55 -16.33
CA HIS A 191 -3.93 -9.18 -16.52
C HIS A 191 -4.55 -9.89 -17.72
N GLN A 192 -3.82 -10.01 -18.83
CA GLN A 192 -4.29 -10.75 -19.99
C GLN A 192 -4.54 -12.23 -19.65
N GLN A 193 -3.59 -12.88 -18.97
CA GLN A 193 -3.75 -14.27 -18.52
C GLN A 193 -4.92 -14.44 -17.54
N ALA A 194 -5.09 -13.52 -16.59
CA ALA A 194 -6.22 -13.54 -15.66
C ALA A 194 -7.55 -13.49 -16.41
N ARG A 195 -7.70 -12.52 -17.33
CA ARG A 195 -8.89 -12.37 -18.17
C ARG A 195 -9.19 -13.58 -19.03
N ASP A 196 -8.18 -14.17 -19.68
CA ASP A 196 -8.35 -15.35 -20.53
C ASP A 196 -8.86 -16.57 -19.73
N ASN A 197 -8.66 -16.58 -18.41
CA ASN A 197 -9.11 -17.61 -17.49
C ASN A 197 -10.28 -17.16 -16.60
N ARG A 198 -10.95 -16.05 -16.93
CA ARG A 198 -12.07 -15.46 -16.16
C ARG A 198 -11.73 -15.19 -14.68
N ALA A 199 -10.46 -14.96 -14.39
CA ALA A 199 -10.01 -14.55 -13.06
C ALA A 199 -9.96 -13.02 -12.97
N TRP A 200 -10.20 -12.50 -11.76
CA TRP A 200 -10.00 -11.08 -11.46
C TRP A 200 -8.55 -10.80 -11.08
N LEU A 201 -8.12 -9.56 -11.29
CA LEU A 201 -6.83 -9.05 -10.85
C LEU A 201 -7.00 -7.98 -9.75
N LEU A 202 -6.28 -8.17 -8.65
CA LEU A 202 -6.03 -7.19 -7.60
C LEU A 202 -4.57 -6.72 -7.67
N VAL A 203 -4.37 -5.42 -7.84
CA VAL A 203 -3.03 -4.80 -7.80
C VAL A 203 -2.92 -3.87 -6.59
N ASP A 204 -1.94 -4.12 -5.72
CA ASP A 204 -1.49 -3.15 -4.72
C ASP A 204 -0.41 -2.25 -5.32
N ASP A 205 -0.76 -1.00 -5.63
CA ASP A 205 0.13 -0.04 -6.25
C ASP A 205 0.71 0.96 -5.24
N ALA A 206 0.89 0.56 -3.98
CA ALA A 206 1.36 1.45 -2.93
C ALA A 206 2.69 2.17 -3.26
N HIS A 207 3.59 1.51 -3.98
CA HIS A 207 4.92 2.01 -4.33
C HIS A 207 5.00 2.70 -5.70
N GLY A 208 4.03 2.45 -6.60
CA GLY A 208 3.99 3.08 -7.92
C GLY A 208 3.12 4.33 -7.95
N VAL A 209 2.02 4.35 -7.20
CA VAL A 209 1.07 5.46 -7.17
C VAL A 209 1.74 6.76 -6.68
N GLY A 210 1.52 7.85 -7.42
CA GLY A 210 2.17 9.15 -7.25
C GLY A 210 3.54 9.29 -7.92
N VAL A 211 4.21 8.18 -8.25
CA VAL A 211 5.61 8.16 -8.77
C VAL A 211 5.67 7.78 -10.25
N MET A 212 4.86 6.81 -10.66
CA MET A 212 4.91 6.18 -11.97
C MET A 212 3.75 6.67 -12.86
N GLY A 213 3.92 6.56 -14.17
CA GLY A 213 2.88 6.92 -15.14
C GLY A 213 2.58 8.42 -15.26
N GLU A 214 1.79 8.76 -16.27
CA GLU A 214 1.37 10.15 -16.50
C GLU A 214 0.59 10.67 -15.28
N GLN A 215 0.90 11.90 -14.85
CA GLN A 215 0.27 12.53 -13.68
C GLN A 215 0.44 11.73 -12.37
N GLY A 216 1.41 10.81 -12.31
CA GLY A 216 1.65 9.95 -11.16
C GLY A 216 0.57 8.88 -10.95
N ARG A 217 -0.24 8.53 -11.97
CA ARG A 217 -1.35 7.56 -11.82
C ARG A 217 -0.93 6.15 -11.41
N GLY A 218 0.36 5.83 -11.53
CA GLY A 218 0.94 4.61 -11.00
C GLY A 218 1.24 3.54 -12.05
N SER A 219 1.55 2.34 -11.56
CA SER A 219 2.09 1.22 -12.34
C SER A 219 1.09 0.70 -13.36
N CYS A 220 -0.19 0.62 -12.97
CA CYS A 220 -1.27 0.15 -13.84
C CYS A 220 -1.43 1.06 -15.07
N TRP A 221 -1.49 2.38 -14.85
CA TRP A 221 -1.60 3.36 -15.93
C TRP A 221 -0.40 3.32 -16.88
N GLN A 222 0.82 3.25 -16.33
CA GLN A 222 2.04 3.17 -17.14
C GLN A 222 2.06 1.95 -18.07
N GLN A 223 1.42 0.85 -17.68
CA GLN A 223 1.34 -0.38 -18.47
C GLN A 223 0.06 -0.50 -19.29
N GLY A 224 -0.83 0.50 -19.27
CA GLY A 224 -2.11 0.45 -19.99
C GLY A 224 -3.07 -0.61 -19.43
N VAL A 225 -2.98 -0.92 -18.15
CA VAL A 225 -3.75 -1.96 -17.46
C VAL A 225 -4.74 -1.31 -16.50
N ARG A 226 -5.98 -1.81 -16.49
CA ARG A 226 -6.99 -1.47 -15.49
C ARG A 226 -7.47 -2.77 -14.83
N PRO A 227 -6.89 -3.18 -13.70
CA PRO A 227 -7.36 -4.36 -12.96
C PRO A 227 -8.79 -4.14 -12.42
N GLU A 228 -9.48 -5.22 -12.07
CA GLU A 228 -10.81 -5.13 -11.44
C GLU A 228 -10.73 -4.43 -10.07
N LEU A 229 -9.64 -4.65 -9.34
CA LEU A 229 -9.38 -4.02 -8.05
C LEU A 229 -7.99 -3.36 -8.05
N LEU A 230 -7.94 -2.06 -7.74
CA LEU A 230 -6.69 -1.33 -7.54
C LEU A 230 -6.64 -0.76 -6.13
N VAL A 231 -5.60 -1.09 -5.38
CA VAL A 231 -5.33 -0.51 -4.06
C VAL A 231 -4.24 0.54 -4.19
N VAL A 232 -4.52 1.73 -3.69
CA VAL A 232 -3.56 2.84 -3.61
C VAL A 232 -3.36 3.26 -2.16
N THR A 233 -2.16 3.72 -1.78
CA THR A 233 -1.86 4.12 -0.40
C THR A 233 -1.28 5.51 -0.32
N PHE A 234 -1.62 6.23 0.75
CA PHE A 234 -1.20 7.62 0.94
C PHE A 234 -0.03 7.77 1.92
N GLY A 235 0.40 6.66 2.54
CA GLY A 235 1.51 6.61 3.51
C GLY A 235 2.92 6.64 2.91
N LYS A 236 3.04 6.86 1.60
CA LYS A 236 4.31 6.80 0.85
C LYS A 236 4.52 8.08 0.04
N ALA A 237 4.38 8.01 -1.30
CA ALA A 237 4.59 9.14 -2.20
C ALA A 237 3.75 10.38 -1.84
N PHE A 238 2.53 10.18 -1.33
CA PHE A 238 1.61 11.25 -0.92
C PHE A 238 1.99 11.92 0.41
N GLY A 239 2.94 11.37 1.17
CA GLY A 239 3.42 11.96 2.42
C GLY A 239 2.37 12.04 3.55
N CYS A 240 1.25 11.31 3.43
CA CYS A 240 0.13 11.37 4.36
C CYS A 240 -0.10 9.99 5.01
N SER A 241 -1.35 9.57 5.19
CA SER A 241 -1.76 8.25 5.69
C SER A 241 -3.13 7.90 5.12
N GLY A 242 -3.44 6.61 5.06
CA GLY A 242 -4.66 6.09 4.45
C GLY A 242 -4.42 5.27 3.19
N ALA A 243 -5.51 4.78 2.62
CA ALA A 243 -5.56 4.07 1.35
C ALA A 243 -6.93 4.24 0.70
N ALA A 244 -7.03 3.81 -0.56
CA ALA A 244 -8.31 3.64 -1.24
C ALA A 244 -8.31 2.36 -2.08
N VAL A 245 -9.50 1.83 -2.28
CA VAL A 245 -9.79 0.75 -3.24
C VAL A 245 -10.56 1.36 -4.40
N LEU A 246 -10.07 1.16 -5.61
CA LEU A 246 -10.68 1.60 -6.86
C LEU A 246 -11.30 0.37 -7.54
N CYS A 247 -12.57 0.47 -7.93
CA CYS A 247 -13.36 -0.63 -8.49
C CYS A 247 -14.58 -0.10 -9.24
N ASP A 248 -15.39 -1.03 -9.79
CA ASP A 248 -16.69 -0.70 -10.39
C ASP A 248 -17.79 -0.46 -9.34
N ASP A 249 -18.99 -0.10 -9.82
CA ASP A 249 -20.13 0.24 -8.97
C ASP A 249 -20.61 -0.93 -8.11
N ASP A 250 -20.82 -2.11 -8.73
CA ASP A 250 -21.32 -3.29 -8.04
C ASP A 250 -20.31 -3.80 -6.99
N THR A 251 -19.02 -3.75 -7.29
CA THR A 251 -17.96 -4.13 -6.34
C THR A 251 -17.88 -3.14 -5.18
N ALA A 252 -18.02 -1.83 -5.45
CA ALA A 252 -18.04 -0.84 -4.39
C ALA A 252 -19.23 -1.05 -3.45
N ASP A 253 -20.41 -1.28 -4.01
CA ASP A 253 -21.63 -1.53 -3.23
C ASP A 253 -21.52 -2.85 -2.44
N TYR A 254 -20.96 -3.90 -3.04
CA TYR A 254 -20.64 -5.14 -2.34
C TYR A 254 -19.71 -4.88 -1.13
N LEU A 255 -18.61 -4.15 -1.32
CA LEU A 255 -17.68 -3.85 -0.22
C LEU A 255 -18.33 -3.00 0.87
N LEU A 256 -19.22 -2.06 0.53
CA LEU A 256 -20.00 -1.31 1.51
C LEU A 256 -20.89 -2.24 2.36
N GLN A 257 -21.48 -3.28 1.77
CA GLN A 257 -22.34 -4.22 2.52
C GLN A 257 -21.59 -5.28 3.32
N PHE A 258 -20.43 -5.76 2.84
CA PHE A 258 -19.79 -6.97 3.37
C PHE A 258 -18.41 -6.73 3.98
N ALA A 259 -17.71 -5.65 3.63
CA ALA A 259 -16.37 -5.40 4.16
C ALA A 259 -16.44 -4.82 5.58
N ARG A 260 -16.35 -5.69 6.59
CA ARG A 260 -16.43 -5.31 8.01
C ARG A 260 -15.46 -4.21 8.44
N HIS A 261 -14.28 -4.17 7.84
CA HIS A 261 -13.28 -3.11 8.07
C HIS A 261 -13.77 -1.73 7.61
N LEU A 262 -14.62 -1.66 6.59
CA LEU A 262 -15.25 -0.42 6.11
C LEU A 262 -16.48 -0.05 6.95
N ILE A 263 -17.24 -1.05 7.40
CA ILE A 263 -18.50 -0.86 8.14
C ILE A 263 -18.26 -0.43 9.59
N TYR A 264 -17.33 -1.10 10.28
CA TYR A 264 -17.19 -1.00 11.74
C TYR A 264 -15.93 -0.25 12.19
N SER A 265 -15.09 0.24 11.27
CA SER A 265 -13.95 1.08 11.62
C SER A 265 -14.30 2.55 11.56
N THR A 266 -13.80 3.34 12.51
CA THR A 266 -13.92 4.79 12.50
C THR A 266 -13.31 5.35 11.22
N ALA A 267 -14.06 6.19 10.50
CA ALA A 267 -13.57 6.83 9.28
C ALA A 267 -12.35 7.70 9.58
N MET A 268 -11.46 7.90 8.62
CA MET A 268 -10.30 8.77 8.82
C MET A 268 -10.72 10.20 9.20
N PRO A 269 -9.87 10.96 9.92
CA PRO A 269 -10.13 12.36 10.20
C PRO A 269 -10.53 13.15 8.95
N PRO A 270 -11.64 13.93 9.00
CA PRO A 270 -12.03 14.78 7.89
C PRO A 270 -10.96 15.85 7.69
N ARG A 271 -10.30 15.79 6.53
CA ARG A 271 -9.26 16.73 6.15
C ARG A 271 -9.64 17.28 4.82
N ARG A 272 -9.82 18.60 4.75
CA ARG A 272 -10.03 19.26 3.46
C ARG A 272 -8.99 18.67 2.51
N SER A 273 -9.45 18.04 1.44
CA SER A 273 -8.55 17.71 0.35
C SER A 273 -7.91 19.04 -0.03
N ALA A 274 -6.58 19.12 0.09
CA ALA A 274 -5.89 20.07 -0.77
C ALA A 274 -6.42 19.78 -2.18
N PRO A 275 -6.79 20.79 -3.01
CA PRO A 275 -7.35 20.54 -4.33
C PRO A 275 -6.54 19.42 -4.95
N PHE A 276 -7.19 18.30 -5.33
CA PHE A 276 -6.50 17.12 -5.84
C PHE A 276 -5.75 17.55 -7.09
N ARG A 277 -4.53 17.99 -6.82
CA ARG A 277 -3.51 18.25 -7.78
C ARG A 277 -2.84 16.90 -7.79
N PRO A 278 -2.97 16.11 -8.88
CA PRO A 278 -1.97 15.07 -9.10
C PRO A 278 -0.64 15.73 -8.80
N ALA A 279 0.26 15.09 -8.06
CA ALA A 279 1.50 15.72 -7.59
C ALA A 279 2.11 16.63 -8.68
N CYS A 280 1.95 16.24 -9.95
CA CYS A 280 2.16 17.03 -11.16
C CYS A 280 1.62 18.48 -11.31
N ALA A 281 0.54 18.95 -10.69
CA ALA A 281 0.15 20.37 -10.76
C ALA A 281 1.00 21.26 -9.83
N VAL A 282 1.65 20.67 -8.82
CA VAL A 282 2.85 21.23 -8.18
C VAL A 282 4.08 21.01 -9.09
N PHE A 283 4.11 19.97 -9.93
CA PHE A 283 5.24 19.72 -10.85
C PHE A 283 5.28 20.62 -12.11
N SER A 284 4.19 21.27 -12.56
CA SER A 284 4.24 22.08 -13.79
C SER A 284 5.19 23.29 -13.68
N LYS A 285 5.48 23.74 -12.46
CA LYS A 285 6.52 24.74 -12.17
C LYS A 285 7.91 24.14 -11.89
N ALA A 286 8.00 22.90 -11.40
CA ALA A 286 9.26 22.27 -11.00
C ALA A 286 9.94 21.40 -12.10
N MET A 287 9.20 20.96 -13.13
CA MET A 287 9.70 20.03 -14.15
C MET A 287 10.52 20.66 -15.30
N ARG A 288 10.87 21.95 -15.26
CA ARG A 288 11.92 22.46 -16.18
C ARG A 288 13.34 21.98 -15.83
N CYS A 289 13.53 21.32 -14.68
CA CYS A 289 14.85 20.85 -14.24
C CYS A 289 15.05 19.32 -14.20
N VAL A 290 14.05 18.48 -14.50
CA VAL A 290 14.16 17.02 -14.29
C VAL A 290 13.54 16.21 -15.44
N ILE A 291 13.97 16.45 -16.67
CA ILE A 291 13.63 15.60 -17.84
C ILE A 291 14.91 14.94 -18.39
N ASN A 292 15.68 14.29 -17.52
CA ASN A 292 16.80 13.45 -17.97
C ASN A 292 17.23 12.37 -16.96
N TRP A 293 16.29 11.68 -16.34
CA TRP A 293 16.61 10.60 -15.40
C TRP A 293 16.12 9.23 -15.92
N ARG A 294 17.06 8.43 -16.43
CA ARG A 294 17.06 6.95 -16.49
C ARG A 294 18.37 6.47 -15.85
N PRO A 295 18.46 5.28 -15.22
CA PRO A 295 17.57 4.64 -14.25
C PRO A 295 18.21 4.66 -12.82
N ILE A 296 17.49 5.13 -11.79
CA ILE A 296 17.92 5.06 -10.36
C ILE A 296 17.33 3.85 -9.61
N LEU A 297 16.47 3.05 -10.26
CA LEU A 297 15.85 1.86 -9.63
C LEU A 297 16.83 0.97 -8.82
N PRO A 298 18.09 0.74 -9.25
CA PRO A 298 19.05 -0.06 -8.46
C PRO A 298 19.50 0.60 -7.15
N VAL A 299 19.49 1.93 -7.05
CA VAL A 299 20.04 2.67 -5.89
C VAL A 299 19.10 2.61 -4.69
N PHE A 300 17.78 2.57 -4.93
CA PHE A 300 16.78 2.42 -3.86
C PHE A 300 16.79 1.00 -3.25
N ALA A 301 16.93 -0.03 -4.09
CA ALA A 301 17.08 -1.42 -3.62
C ALA A 301 18.39 -1.60 -2.82
N LEU A 302 19.50 -1.03 -3.30
CA LEU A 302 20.80 -1.10 -2.63
C LEU A 302 20.81 -0.35 -1.29
N ALA A 303 20.21 0.84 -1.20
CA ALA A 303 20.14 1.61 0.04
C ALA A 303 19.32 0.88 1.12
N ARG A 304 18.25 0.19 0.75
CA ARG A 304 17.44 -0.63 1.67
C ARG A 304 18.14 -1.91 2.12
N GLN A 305 18.82 -2.62 1.20
CA GLN A 305 19.64 -3.78 1.56
C GLN A 305 20.78 -3.39 2.53
N ILE A 306 21.48 -2.27 2.28
CA ILE A 306 22.55 -1.78 3.16
C ILE A 306 22.02 -1.42 4.55
N CYS A 307 20.82 -0.81 4.63
CA CYS A 307 20.20 -0.46 5.90
C CYS A 307 19.78 -1.70 6.71
N LEU A 308 19.29 -2.76 6.05
CA LEU A 308 18.97 -4.04 6.69
C LEU A 308 20.23 -4.78 7.18
N ILE A 309 21.31 -4.80 6.38
CA ILE A 309 22.57 -5.45 6.75
C ILE A 309 23.23 -4.76 7.95
N SER A 310 23.10 -3.45 8.07
CA SER A 310 23.67 -2.68 9.18
C SER A 310 22.91 -2.86 10.51
N LEU A 311 21.62 -3.22 10.47
CA LEU A 311 20.81 -3.57 11.65
C LEU A 311 21.03 -5.01 12.15
N LEU A 312 21.68 -5.86 11.35
CA LEU A 312 21.97 -7.26 11.67
C LEU A 312 23.38 -7.49 12.24
N ARG A 313 24.22 -6.45 12.34
CA ARG A 313 25.52 -6.58 13.01
C ARG A 313 25.37 -6.38 14.52
N PRO A 314 25.69 -7.38 15.36
CA PRO A 314 25.81 -7.15 16.79
C PRO A 314 26.90 -6.08 17.02
N ARG A 315 26.59 -5.06 17.82
CA ARG A 315 27.63 -4.15 18.33
C ARG A 315 28.59 -4.97 19.19
N PRO A 316 29.93 -4.79 19.06
CA PRO A 316 30.85 -5.41 20.00
C PRO A 316 30.54 -4.90 21.41
N PRO A 317 30.73 -5.73 22.45
CA PRO A 317 30.58 -5.28 23.82
C PRO A 317 31.61 -4.16 24.07
N PHE A 318 31.14 -3.03 24.58
CA PHE A 318 32.01 -1.98 25.11
C PHE A 318 32.82 -2.59 26.26
N SER A 319 34.10 -2.87 26.04
CA SER A 319 35.07 -3.00 27.12
C SER A 319 35.45 -1.59 27.60
N ARG A 320 35.44 -1.42 28.93
CA ARG A 320 35.95 -0.22 29.62
C ARG A 320 37.41 0.04 29.32
#